data_AF-A0A368CCL0-F1
#
_entry.id   AF-A0A368CCL0-F1
#
_cell.length_a   1.000
_cell.length_b   1.000
_cell.length_c   1.000
_cell.angle_alpha   90.00
_cell.angle_beta   90.00
_cell.angle_gamma   90.00
#
_symmetry.space_group_name_H-M   'P 1'
#
loop_
_entity.id
_entity.type
_entity.pdbx_description
1 polymer ?
#
loop_
_entity_poly.entity_id
_entity_poly.type
_entity_poly.pdbx_seq_one_letter_code
_entity_poly.pdbx_strand_id
1 'polypeptide(L)' 'MLENKKFINTLIYLLYAICLGLLCADIFHHKHGHFAFEEWFGFYAFYGFLAYLIIVNCAKLLRKLVQRDEDYYD' A
#
# COMPACT_ATOMS: atom_id res chain seq x y z
N MET A 1 -13.55 18.36 -0.19
CA MET A 1 -12.18 18.12 -0.69
C MET A 1 -12.00 16.77 -1.38
N LEU A 2 -12.57 15.66 -0.87
CA LEU A 2 -12.39 14.30 -1.43
C LEU A 2 -13.15 14.01 -2.74
N GLU A 3 -14.06 14.87 -3.20
CA GLU A 3 -14.84 14.65 -4.43
C GLU A 3 -14.25 15.30 -5.70
N ASN A 4 -13.11 15.98 -5.59
CA ASN A 4 -12.47 16.61 -6.73
C ASN A 4 -11.73 15.56 -7.58
N LYS A 5 -12.32 15.14 -8.70
CA LYS A 5 -11.73 14.16 -9.64
C LYS A 5 -10.31 14.52 -10.09
N LYS A 6 -9.99 15.81 -10.26
CA LYS A 6 -8.63 16.23 -10.64
C LYS A 6 -7.63 15.93 -9.53
N PHE A 7 -8.01 16.21 -8.28
CA PHE A 7 -7.15 15.94 -7.11
C PHE A 7 -6.90 14.45 -6.92
N ILE A 8 -7.95 13.62 -7.04
CA ILE A 8 -7.82 12.15 -6.97
C ILE A 8 -6.87 11.64 -8.06
N ASN A 9 -7.04 12.10 -9.30
CA ASN A 9 -6.17 11.69 -10.39
C ASN A 9 -4.73 12.09 -10.13
N THR A 10 -4.47 13.31 -9.63
CA THR A 10 -3.13 13.74 -9.24
C THR A 10 -2.51 12.83 -8.18
N LEU A 11 -3.26 12.45 -7.14
CA LEU A 11 -2.78 11.52 -6.11
C LEU A 11 -2.45 10.15 -6.69
N ILE A 12 -3.27 9.63 -7.61
CA ILE A 12 -3.03 8.35 -8.29
C ILE A 12 -1.74 8.42 -9.13
N TYR A 13 -1.56 9.48 -9.92
CA TYR A 13 -0.33 9.67 -10.70
C TYR A 13 0.90 9.82 -9.83
N LEU A 14 0.79 10.54 -8.70
CA LEU A 14 1.86 10.68 -7.72
C LEU A 14 2.23 9.32 -7.13
N LEU A 15 1.24 8.52 -6.73
CA LEU A 15 1.47 7.16 -6.22
C LEU A 15 2.21 6.31 -7.26
N TYR A 16 1.76 6.31 -8.52
CA TYR A 16 2.44 5.58 -9.59
C TYR A 16 3.87 6.07 -9.81
N ALA A 17 4.10 7.39 -9.75
CA ALA A 17 5.44 7.95 -9.88
C ALA A 17 6.38 7.50 -8.74
N ILE A 18 5.88 7.46 -7.49
CA ILE A 18 6.66 6.94 -6.35
C ILE A 18 6.94 5.44 -6.51
N CYS A 19 5.94 4.64 -6.89
CA CYS A 19 6.12 3.20 -7.12
C CYS A 19 7.16 2.92 -8.21
N LEU A 20 7.11 3.64 -9.34
CA LEU A 20 8.12 3.54 -10.39
C LEU A 20 9.50 4.01 -9.91
N GLY A 21 9.57 5.10 -9.14
CA GLY A 21 10.82 5.57 -8.55
C GLY A 21 11.47 4.55 -7.62
N LEU A 22 10.67 3.87 -6.79
CA LEU A 22 11.12 2.78 -5.92
C LEU A 22 11.63 1.58 -6.73
N LEU A 23 10.95 1.21 -7.82
CA LEU A 23 11.42 0.15 -8.72
C LEU A 23 12.75 0.52 -9.40
N CYS A 24 12.90 1.77 -9.83
CA CYS A 24 14.16 2.26 -10.39
C CYS A 24 15.28 2.26 -9.34
N ALA A 25 14.98 2.65 -8.10
CA ALA A 25 15.94 2.62 -7.00
C ALA A 25 16.44 1.19 -6.71
N ASP A 26 15.59 0.18 -6.91
CA ASP A 26 15.93 -1.23 -6.75
C ASP A 26 16.97 -1.73 -7.77
N ILE A 27 17.16 -1.02 -8.89
CA ILE A 27 18.23 -1.31 -9.87
C ILE A 27 19.61 -0.89 -9.32
N PHE A 28 19.65 0.21 -8.57
CA PHE A 28 20.90 0.77 -8.05
C PHE A 28 21.31 0.13 -6.71
N HIS A 29 20.36 -0.44 -5.97
CA HIS A 29 20.59 -0.99 -4.65
C HIS A 29 20.81 -2.51 -4.69
N HIS A 30 22.01 -2.98 -4.35
CA HIS A 30 22.27 -4.40 -4.18
C HIS A 30 21.65 -4.87 -2.86
N LYS A 31 20.67 -5.76 -2.96
CA LYS A 31 19.96 -6.32 -1.82
C LYS A 31 20.79 -7.43 -1.20
N HIS A 32 21.08 -7.33 0.09
CA HIS A 32 21.62 -8.45 0.87
C HIS A 32 20.45 -9.27 1.41
N GLY A 33 19.83 -10.06 0.54
CA GLY A 33 18.76 -10.98 0.92
C GLY A 33 19.30 -12.11 1.79
N HIS A 34 18.60 -12.45 2.87
CA HIS A 34 18.83 -13.70 3.59
C HIS A 34 18.20 -14.89 2.85
N PHE A 35 17.20 -14.63 2.00
CA PHE A 35 16.50 -15.62 1.22
C PHE A 35 16.53 -15.31 -0.29
N ALA A 36 16.58 -16.34 -1.13
CA ALA A 36 16.74 -16.22 -2.58
C ALA A 36 15.62 -15.43 -3.30
N PHE A 37 14.44 -15.28 -2.68
CA PHE A 37 13.33 -14.49 -3.24
C PHE A 37 13.44 -13.00 -2.94
N GLU A 38 14.23 -12.59 -1.94
CA GLU A 38 14.43 -11.17 -1.59
C GLU A 38 15.29 -10.44 -2.63
N GLU A 39 16.13 -11.20 -3.33
CA GLU A 39 16.97 -10.71 -4.42
C GLU A 39 16.19 -10.50 -5.73
N TRP A 40 14.93 -10.94 -5.80
CA TRP A 40 14.12 -10.75 -7.01
C TRP A 40 13.93 -9.27 -7.33
N PHE A 41 14.07 -8.92 -8.60
CA PHE A 41 13.88 -7.56 -9.06
C PHE A 41 12.47 -7.05 -8.71
N GLY A 42 12.40 -5.90 -8.04
CA GLY A 42 11.17 -5.27 -7.59
C GLY A 42 10.51 -5.90 -6.37
N PHE A 43 11.15 -6.88 -5.69
CA PHE A 43 10.55 -7.61 -4.58
C PHE A 43 10.01 -6.69 -3.48
N TYR A 44 10.82 -5.77 -2.96
CA TYR A 44 10.38 -4.89 -1.86
C TYR A 44 9.34 -3.86 -2.29
N ALA A 45 9.43 -3.33 -3.51
CA ALA A 45 8.44 -2.41 -4.04
C ALA A 45 7.07 -3.10 -4.18
N PHE A 46 7.06 -4.31 -4.73
CA PHE A 46 5.85 -5.12 -4.85
C PHE A 46 5.30 -5.56 -3.49
N TYR A 47 6.16 -6.10 -2.63
CA TYR A 47 5.78 -6.58 -1.30
C TYR A 47 5.22 -5.47 -0.42
N GLY A 48 5.86 -4.29 -0.40
CA GLY A 48 5.37 -3.14 0.37
C GLY A 48 4.00 -2.64 -0.12
N PHE A 49 3.81 -2.58 -1.44
CA PHE A 49 2.50 -2.23 -2.02
C PHE A 49 1.43 -3.26 -1.65
N LEU A 50 1.74 -4.55 -1.79
CA LEU A 50 0.81 -5.64 -1.46
C LEU A 50 0.48 -5.67 0.04
N ALA A 51 1.47 -5.50 0.91
CA ALA A 51 1.28 -5.42 2.35
C ALA A 51 0.33 -4.27 2.72
N TYR A 52 0.47 -3.11 2.08
CA TYR A 52 -0.43 -1.98 2.29
C TYR A 52 -1.87 -2.25 1.81
N LEU A 53 -2.03 -2.90 0.64
CA LEU A 53 -3.37 -3.33 0.19
C LEU A 53 -4.02 -4.30 1.18
N ILE A 54 -3.25 -5.25 1.72
CA ILE A 54 -3.74 -6.23 2.68
C ILE A 54 -4.17 -5.53 3.97
N ILE A 55 -3.32 -4.69 4.58
CA ILE A 55 -3.64 -4.07 5.88
C ILE A 55 -4.87 -3.16 5.81
N VAL A 56 -5.05 -2.41 4.71
CA VAL A 56 -6.24 -1.57 4.50
C VAL A 56 -7.49 -2.42 4.36
N ASN A 57 -7.42 -3.55 3.65
CA ASN A 57 -8.57 -4.46 3.54
C ASN A 57 -8.86 -5.18 4.86
N CYS A 58 -7.84 -5.61 5.59
CA CYS A 58 -7.99 -6.17 6.93
C CYS A 58 -8.65 -5.16 7.88
N ALA A 59 -8.24 -3.89 7.86
CA ALA A 59 -8.87 -2.84 8.67
C ALA A 59 -10.35 -2.65 8.31
N LYS A 60 -10.70 -2.68 7.01
CA LYS A 60 -12.10 -2.62 6.57
C LYS A 60 -12.91 -3.84 7.03
N LEU A 61 -12.32 -5.03 7.01
CA LEU A 61 -12.97 -6.25 7.47
C LEU A 61 -13.16 -6.21 9.00
N LEU A 62 -12.12 -5.82 9.73
CA LEU A 62 -12.17 -5.66 11.17
C LEU A 62 -13.21 -4.62 11.58
N ARG A 63 -13.35 -3.53 10.83
CA ARG A 63 -14.42 -2.55 11.05
C ARG A 63 -15.79 -3.21 11.03
N LYS A 64 -16.08 -4.13 10.09
CA LYS A 64 -17.37 -4.83 10.07
C LYS A 64 -17.59 -5.75 11.28
N LEU A 65 -16.52 -6.30 11.84
CA LEU A 65 -16.59 -7.20 13.00
C LEU A 65 -16.70 -6.44 14.33
N VAL A 66 -16.04 -5.28 14.43
CA VAL A 66 -15.95 -4.49 15.67
C VAL A 66 -17.01 -3.39 15.73
N GLN A 67 -17.53 -2.94 14.58
CA GLN A 67 -18.56 -1.90 14.54
C GLN A 67 -19.78 -2.35 15.33
N ARG A 68 -20.18 -1.50 16.27
CA ARG A 68 -21.27 -1.74 17.20
C ARG A 68 -22.38 -0.73 16.95
N ASP A 69 -23.58 -1.09 17.38
CA ASP A 69 -24.76 -0.24 17.25
C ASP A 69 -24.56 1.09 17.99
N GLU A 70 -25.12 2.15 17.42
CA GLU A 70 -24.98 3.52 17.94
C GLU A 70 -25.56 3.64 19.36
N ASP A 71 -26.62 2.88 19.65
CA ASP A 71 -27.34 2.89 20.93
C ASP A 71 -26.72 1.98 22.01
N TYR A 72 -25.54 1.38 21.80
CA TYR A 72 -25.06 0.37 22.74
C TYR A 72 -24.80 0.92 24.16
N TYR A 73 -24.46 2.21 24.29
CA TYR A 73 -24.13 2.83 25.58
C TYR A 73 -25.24 3.73 26.13
N ASP A 74 -26.37 3.84 25.42
CA ASP A 74 -27.61 4.41 25.95
C ASP A 74 -28.44 3.32 26.63
#